data_AF-A0A7V3H6Y0-F1
#
_entry.id   AF-A0A7V3H6Y0-F1
#
_cell.length_a   1.000
_cell.length_b   1.000
_cell.length_c   1.000
_cell.angle_alpha   90.00
_cell.angle_beta   90.00
_cell.angle_gamma   90.00
#
_symmetry.space_group_name_H-M   'P 1'
#
loop_
_entity.id
_entity.type
_entity.pdbx_description
1 polymer ?
#
loop_
_entity_poly.entity_id
_entity_poly.type
_entity_poly.pdbx_seq_one_letter_code
_entity_poly.pdbx_strand_id
1 'polypeptide(L)'
;MGMDSLIGGTIWDEYSNKVTDLMNNPKNMGEIKTEDAEAMGAKLIVADFGAESCGDAVRLYWAVDPETDVIKESKFKSFGCGTAIASSDTMAELCIGKKVDEAV
;
A
#
# COMPACT_ATOMS: atom_id res chain seq x y z
N MET A 1 -13.40 -3.43 41.01
CA MET A 1 -13.02 -2.89 39.69
C MET A 1 -11.51 -2.94 39.61
N GLY A 2 -10.98 -4.11 39.27
CA GLY A 2 -9.55 -4.44 39.39
C GLY A 2 -8.83 -4.36 38.05
N MET A 3 -7.53 -4.13 38.15
CA MET A 3 -6.49 -4.04 37.12
C MET A 3 -6.42 -5.17 36.05
N ASP A 4 -7.40 -6.06 35.94
CA ASP A 4 -7.44 -7.16 34.96
C ASP A 4 -7.72 -6.71 33.52
N SER A 5 -8.19 -5.48 33.32
CA SER A 5 -8.43 -4.94 31.97
C SER A 5 -7.19 -4.36 31.30
N LEU A 6 -6.02 -4.38 31.96
CA LEU A 6 -4.79 -3.76 31.47
C LEU A 6 -3.76 -4.76 30.91
N ILE A 7 -4.04 -6.07 30.97
CA ILE A 7 -3.14 -7.13 30.47
C ILE A 7 -3.99 -8.23 29.83
N GLY A 8 -4.56 -8.02 28.64
CA GLY A 8 -5.46 -9.05 28.08
C GLY A 8 -5.80 -9.00 26.60
N GLY A 9 -5.41 -7.95 25.88
CA GLY A 9 -5.47 -7.93 24.43
C GLY A 9 -4.23 -7.23 23.96
N THR A 10 -3.28 -7.98 23.39
CA THR A 10 -2.23 -7.29 22.65
C THR A 10 -2.92 -6.39 21.61
N ILE A 11 -2.38 -5.21 21.31
CA ILE A 11 -2.94 -4.27 20.31
C ILE A 11 -3.31 -4.98 18.99
N TRP A 12 -2.70 -6.13 18.72
CA TRP A 12 -2.98 -7.08 17.64
C TRP A 12 -4.39 -7.72 17.63
N ASP A 13 -5.11 -7.78 18.76
CA ASP A 13 -6.45 -8.40 18.87
C ASP A 13 -7.57 -7.44 18.40
N GLU A 14 -7.31 -6.13 18.46
CA GLU A 14 -8.21 -5.08 17.91
C GLU A 14 -8.08 -4.96 16.38
N TYR A 15 -6.99 -5.47 15.80
CA TYR A 15 -6.80 -5.52 14.35
C TYR A 15 -7.35 -6.85 13.82
N SER A 16 -8.21 -6.78 12.80
CA SER A 16 -8.67 -7.98 12.09
C SER A 16 -7.45 -8.80 11.64
N ASN A 17 -7.53 -10.14 11.71
CA ASN A 17 -6.48 -11.05 11.25
C ASN A 17 -5.90 -10.68 9.88
N LYS A 18 -6.73 -10.11 8.99
CA LYS A 18 -6.29 -9.56 7.70
C LYS A 18 -5.29 -8.42 7.82
N VAL A 19 -5.52 -7.46 8.70
CA VAL A 19 -4.63 -6.31 8.86
C VAL A 19 -3.29 -6.79 9.41
N THR A 20 -3.30 -7.65 10.43
CA THR A 20 -2.06 -8.22 11.01
C THR A 20 -1.27 -9.04 9.98
N ASP A 21 -1.94 -9.79 9.10
CA ASP A 21 -1.29 -10.49 7.98
C ASP A 21 -0.64 -9.52 7.00
N LEU A 22 -1.36 -8.47 6.59
CA LEU A 22 -0.85 -7.43 5.69
C LEU A 22 0.30 -6.61 6.30
N MET A 23 0.31 -6.42 7.62
CA MET A 23 1.44 -5.77 8.30
C MET A 23 2.73 -6.62 8.22
N ASN A 24 2.59 -7.94 8.37
CA ASN A 24 3.72 -8.87 8.41
C ASN A 24 4.17 -9.34 7.03
N ASN A 25 3.25 -9.43 6.08
CA ASN A 25 3.49 -9.95 4.74
C ASN A 25 2.68 -9.16 3.68
N PRO A 26 3.04 -7.89 3.43
CA PRO A 26 2.39 -7.11 2.39
C PRO A 26 2.66 -7.73 1.01
N LYS A 27 1.60 -7.91 0.21
CA LYS A 27 1.66 -8.59 -1.10
C LYS A 27 2.09 -7.65 -2.23
N ASN A 28 1.76 -6.37 -2.09
CA ASN A 28 1.99 -5.33 -3.09
C ASN A 28 3.20 -4.44 -2.73
N MET A 29 3.99 -4.85 -1.73
CA MET A 29 5.19 -4.13 -1.36
C MET A 29 6.30 -4.33 -2.40
N GLY A 30 6.80 -3.24 -2.96
CA GLY A 30 7.85 -3.27 -3.95
C GLY A 30 7.94 -1.97 -4.74
N GLU A 31 8.76 -2.00 -5.78
CA GLU A 31 8.91 -0.93 -6.74
C GLU A 31 8.68 -1.47 -8.15
N ILE A 32 8.12 -0.63 -9.02
CA ILE A 32 8.00 -0.90 -10.45
C ILE A 32 9.10 -0.10 -11.14
N LYS A 33 9.97 -0.77 -11.89
CA LYS A 33 10.98 -0.10 -12.69
C LYS A 33 10.35 0.43 -13.97
N THR A 34 10.94 1.48 -14.52
CA THR A 34 10.52 2.04 -15.81
C THR A 34 10.55 0.98 -16.91
N GLU A 35 11.59 0.14 -16.93
CA GLU A 35 11.74 -0.97 -17.90
C GLU A 35 10.60 -1.98 -17.82
N ASP A 36 10.13 -2.32 -16.61
CA ASP A 36 9.02 -3.26 -16.40
C ASP A 36 7.70 -2.65 -16.88
N ALA A 37 7.46 -1.38 -16.58
CA ALA A 37 6.29 -0.67 -17.06
C ALA A 37 6.27 -0.55 -18.59
N GLU A 38 7.42 -0.21 -19.20
CA GLU A 38 7.57 -0.13 -20.66
C GLU A 38 7.37 -1.50 -21.32
N ALA A 39 7.89 -2.59 -20.74
CA ALA A 39 7.67 -3.95 -21.22
C ALA A 39 6.19 -4.37 -21.19
N MET A 40 5.40 -3.82 -20.26
CA MET A 40 3.95 -4.01 -20.18
C MET A 40 3.15 -3.06 -21.09
N GLY A 41 3.83 -2.17 -21.81
CA GLY A 41 3.20 -1.09 -22.58
C GLY A 41 2.45 -0.08 -21.70
N ALA A 42 2.88 0.06 -20.45
CA ALA A 42 2.27 0.92 -19.46
C ALA A 42 3.20 2.10 -19.12
N LYS A 43 2.60 3.23 -18.76
CA LYS A 43 3.28 4.40 -18.23
C LYS A 43 3.48 4.25 -16.73
N LEU A 44 4.73 4.33 -16.28
CA LEU A 44 5.05 4.36 -14.86
C LEU A 44 4.68 5.74 -14.27
N ILE A 45 3.86 5.71 -13.23
CA ILE A 45 3.54 6.86 -12.39
C ILE A 45 4.12 6.57 -11.01
N VAL A 46 4.96 7.47 -10.52
CA VAL A 46 5.52 7.40 -9.17
C VAL A 46 4.96 8.56 -8.38
N ALA A 47 4.36 8.27 -7.24
CA ALA A 47 3.83 9.28 -6.34
C ALA A 47 4.41 9.08 -4.94
N ASP A 48 5.15 10.07 -4.47
CA ASP A 48 5.62 10.15 -3.10
C ASP A 48 4.62 10.91 -2.23
N PHE A 49 4.18 10.26 -1.16
CA PHE A 49 3.27 10.81 -0.16
C PHE A 49 3.90 10.70 1.21
N GLY A 50 3.95 11.83 1.92
CA GLY A 50 4.49 11.92 3.27
C GLY A 50 5.81 12.67 3.33
N ALA A 51 6.34 12.80 4.54
CA ALA A 51 7.59 13.48 4.81
C ALA A 51 8.44 12.56 5.67
N GLU A 52 9.67 12.27 5.24
CA GLU A 52 10.66 11.54 6.06
C GLU A 52 10.83 12.16 7.45
N SER A 53 10.58 13.46 7.58
CA SER A 53 10.60 14.19 8.85
C SER A 53 9.53 13.79 9.87
N CYS A 54 8.38 13.23 9.43
CA CYS A 54 7.33 12.75 10.33
C CYS A 54 7.43 11.25 10.64
N GLY A 55 8.36 10.52 10.02
CA GLY A 55 8.56 9.09 10.26
C GLY A 55 7.64 8.16 9.46
N ASP A 56 6.70 8.69 8.69
CA ASP A 56 5.84 7.94 7.78
C ASP A 56 5.96 8.53 6.35
N ALA A 57 6.57 7.76 5.44
CA ALA A 57 6.72 8.08 4.03
C ALA A 57 6.30 6.89 3.17
N VAL A 58 5.42 7.12 2.21
CA VAL A 58 4.91 6.11 1.27
C VAL A 58 5.23 6.54 -0.14
N ARG A 59 5.82 5.64 -0.93
CA ARG A 59 6.03 5.81 -2.36
C ARG A 59 5.18 4.79 -3.11
N LEU A 60 4.27 5.27 -3.93
CA LEU A 60 3.40 4.47 -4.78
C LEU A 60 3.97 4.40 -6.19
N TYR A 61 3.85 3.24 -6.80
CA TYR A 61 4.27 2.94 -8.16
C TYR A 61 3.09 2.34 -8.90
N TRP A 62 2.56 3.06 -9.89
CA TRP A 62 1.46 2.59 -10.74
C TRP A 62 1.94 2.42 -12.18
N ALA A 63 1.68 1.25 -12.75
CA ALA A 63 1.80 1.01 -14.18
C ALA A 63 0.43 1.22 -14.81
N VAL A 64 0.27 2.35 -15.50
CA VAL A 64 -1.02 2.77 -16.09
C VAL A 64 -1.00 2.55 -17.59
N ASP A 65 -2.03 1.93 -18.13
CA ASP A 65 -2.20 1.79 -19.56
C ASP A 65 -2.53 3.16 -20.20
N PRO A 66 -1.72 3.67 -21.14
CA PRO A 66 -1.89 5.00 -21.71
C PRO A 66 -3.09 5.14 -22.65
N GLU A 67 -3.67 4.03 -23.12
CA GLU A 67 -4.83 4.05 -24.03
C GLU A 67 -6.15 3.98 -23.26
N THR A 68 -6.16 3.28 -22.13
CA THR A 68 -7.39 3.00 -21.36
C THR A 68 -7.45 3.70 -20.00
N ASP A 69 -6.35 4.31 -19.56
CA ASP A 69 -6.14 4.89 -18.22
C ASP A 69 -6.37 3.86 -17.09
N VAL A 70 -6.25 2.56 -17.39
CA VAL A 70 -6.42 1.48 -16.40
C VAL A 70 -5.09 1.19 -15.71
N ILE A 71 -5.11 1.11 -14.38
CA ILE A 71 -3.97 0.70 -13.57
C ILE A 71 -3.78 -0.81 -13.73
N LYS A 72 -2.74 -1.23 -14.44
CA LYS A 72 -2.40 -2.65 -14.65
C LYS A 72 -1.69 -3.25 -13.45
N GLU A 73 -0.80 -2.49 -12.84
CA GLU A 73 -0.06 -2.93 -11.65
C GLU A 73 0.09 -1.75 -10.69
N SER A 74 -0.08 -2.03 -9.40
CA SER A 74 0.12 -1.07 -8.33
C SER A 74 1.00 -1.69 -7.26
N LYS A 75 2.16 -1.08 -7.02
CA LYS A 75 3.07 -1.45 -5.93
C LYS A 75 3.34 -0.25 -5.05
N PHE A 76 3.74 -0.50 -3.82
CA PHE A 76 4.07 0.57 -2.88
C PHE A 76 5.31 0.24 -2.06
N LYS A 77 5.96 1.28 -1.57
CA LYS A 77 7.09 1.20 -0.65
C LYS A 77 6.80 2.15 0.49
N SER A 78 6.51 1.61 1.66
CA SER A 78 6.21 2.39 2.86
C SER A 78 7.37 2.28 3.85
N PHE A 79 7.74 3.42 4.43
CA PHE A 79 8.68 3.55 5.52
C PHE A 79 7.92 4.18 6.68
N GLY A 80 7.55 3.39 7.68
CA GLY A 80 6.69 3.88 8.76
C GLY A 80 6.07 2.77 9.61
N CYS A 81 5.01 3.11 10.32
CA CYS A 81 4.29 2.18 11.20
C CYS A 81 3.64 1.03 10.40
N GLY A 82 3.58 -0.18 10.98
CA GLY A 82 2.98 -1.35 10.32
C GLY A 82 1.53 -1.13 9.86
N THR A 83 0.78 -0.26 10.53
CA THR A 83 -0.56 0.18 10.13
C THR A 83 -0.60 0.91 8.79
N ALA A 84 0.42 1.72 8.48
CA ALA A 84 0.55 2.41 7.20
C ALA A 84 0.84 1.40 6.06
N ILE A 85 1.62 0.35 6.36
CA ILE A 85 1.92 -0.72 5.41
C ILE A 85 0.64 -1.48 5.04
N ALA A 86 -0.14 -1.92 6.02
CA ALA A 86 -1.38 -2.68 5.74
C ALA A 86 -2.44 -1.84 5.00
N SER A 87 -2.54 -0.55 5.34
CA SER A 87 -3.45 0.37 4.66
C SER A 87 -3.04 0.60 3.22
N SER A 88 -1.74 0.80 2.98
CA SER A 88 -1.17 1.00 1.64
C SER A 88 -1.27 -0.26 0.78
N ASP A 89 -1.10 -1.45 1.36
CA ASP A 89 -1.25 -2.72 0.63
C ASP A 89 -2.68 -2.92 0.14
N THR A 90 -3.65 -2.69 1.02
CA THR A 90 -5.07 -2.79 0.68
C THR A 90 -5.43 -1.78 -0.40
N MET A 91 -4.94 -0.55 -0.28
CA MET A 91 -5.17 0.49 -1.30
C MET A 91 -4.57 0.07 -2.64
N ALA A 92 -3.33 -0.42 -2.65
CA ALA A 92 -2.67 -0.87 -3.88
C ALA A 92 -3.45 -2.01 -4.55
N GLU A 93 -3.95 -2.98 -3.78
CA GLU A 93 -4.78 -4.07 -4.32
C GLU A 93 -6.09 -3.56 -4.94
N LEU A 94 -6.75 -2.58 -4.30
CA LEU A 94 -8.01 -2.00 -4.78
C LEU A 94 -7.85 -1.14 -6.03
N CYS A 95 -6.68 -0.51 -6.22
CA CYS A 95 -6.39 0.30 -7.40
C CYS A 95 -6.17 -0.55 -8.66
N ILE A 96 -5.73 -1.81 -8.54
CA ILE A 96 -5.46 -2.68 -9.69
C ILE A 96 -6.76 -2.95 -10.46
N GLY A 97 -6.75 -2.68 -11.77
CA GLY A 97 -7.89 -2.85 -12.65
C GLY A 97 -8.91 -1.71 -12.64
N LYS A 98 -8.73 -0.69 -11.80
CA LYS A 98 -9.50 0.56 -11.86
C LYS A 98 -8.87 1.55 -12.82
N LYS A 99 -9.69 2.49 -13.31
CA LYS A 99 -9.17 3.68 -14.00
C LYS A 99 -8.50 4.60 -12.99
N VAL A 100 -7.49 5.36 -13.43
CA VAL A 100 -6.81 6.36 -12.58
C VAL A 100 -7.82 7.32 -11.94
N ASP A 101 -8.86 7.72 -12.68
CA ASP A 101 -9.93 8.60 -12.18
C ASP A 101 -10.77 7.98 -11.05
N GLU A 102 -10.95 6.66 -11.05
CA GLU A 102 -11.70 5.93 -10.01
C GLU A 102 -10.83 5.55 -8.79
N ALA A 103 -9.53 5.74 -8.89
CA ALA A 103 -8.55 5.38 -7.87
C ALA A 103 -8.12 6.58 -7.00
N VAL A 104 -8.65 7.78 -7.27
CA VAL A 104 -8.42 9.04 -6.51
C VAL A 104 -9.37 9.17 -5.33
#